data_AF-A0A6B3AZ32-F1
#
_entry.id   AF-A0A6B3AZ32-F1
#
_cell.length_a   1.000
_cell.length_b   1.000
_cell.length_c   1.000
_cell.angle_alpha   90.00
_cell.angle_beta   90.00
_cell.angle_gamma   90.00
#
_symmetry.space_group_name_H-M   'P 1'
#
loop_
_entity.id
_entity.type
_entity.pdbx_description
1 polymer ?
#
loop_
_entity_poly.entity_id
_entity_poly.type
_entity_poly.pdbx_seq_one_letter_code
_entity_poly.pdbx_strand_id
1 'polypeptide(L)'
;MAAAPHVTALADEPVDHRFKGLPPDAEGLTVGALAAERRNLFEGGFTTPVLALSAESVEHNLALLETYAERHGLAFAPHGKTSMSPQLFARQLEHGAWGITAAVPHQARVYRAFGIGRIFLANELVDAAALRWLAGELDADPDFSFVCYVDSVRGVELMDEALRAAGASRPVDVVVELGAGEGARTGARTEADCAAVADAVAGAPALRLV
;
A
#
# COMPACT_ATOMS: atom_id res chain seq x y z
N MET A 1 9.87 15.17 5.46
CA MET A 1 9.63 15.53 4.04
C MET A 1 8.26 16.20 3.96
N ALA A 2 8.01 17.15 3.06
CA ALA A 2 6.65 17.67 2.89
C ALA A 2 5.73 16.53 2.41
N ALA A 3 4.50 16.48 2.91
CA ALA A 3 3.50 15.52 2.44
C ALA A 3 3.37 15.61 0.91
N ALA A 4 3.20 14.47 0.23
CA ALA A 4 3.07 14.44 -1.21
C ALA A 4 1.93 15.38 -1.67
N PRO A 5 2.06 16.13 -2.79
CA PRO A 5 1.08 17.14 -3.21
C PRO A 5 -0.36 16.63 -3.29
N HIS A 6 -0.54 15.35 -3.66
CA HIS A 6 -1.84 14.70 -3.74
C HIS A 6 -2.48 14.43 -2.37
N VAL A 7 -1.68 14.22 -1.32
CA VAL A 7 -2.19 14.10 0.06
C VAL A 7 -2.72 15.44 0.54
N THR A 8 -2.04 16.54 0.22
CA THR A 8 -2.51 17.90 0.57
C THR A 8 -3.83 18.23 -0.14
N ALA A 9 -4.01 17.81 -1.39
CA ALA A 9 -5.24 18.04 -2.16
C ALA A 9 -6.50 17.40 -1.55
N LEU A 10 -6.36 16.41 -0.64
CA LEU A 10 -7.51 15.85 0.10
C LEU A 10 -8.20 16.89 1.00
N ALA A 11 -7.49 17.95 1.39
CA ALA A 11 -8.08 19.05 2.14
C ALA A 11 -9.08 19.86 1.32
N ASP A 12 -9.00 19.80 -0.01
CA ASP A 12 -9.89 20.54 -0.92
C ASP A 12 -11.18 19.78 -1.24
N GLU A 13 -11.34 18.54 -0.74
CA GLU A 13 -12.53 17.74 -1.00
C GLU A 13 -13.78 18.42 -0.38
N PRO A 14 -14.84 18.66 -1.18
CA PRO A 14 -16.05 19.29 -0.68
C PRO A 14 -16.79 18.36 0.28
N VAL A 15 -17.17 18.91 1.44
CA VAL A 15 -18.05 18.25 2.40
C VAL A 15 -19.47 18.30 1.87
N ASP A 16 -20.05 17.11 1.67
CA ASP A 16 -21.43 16.92 1.22
C ASP A 16 -22.02 15.62 1.79
N HIS A 17 -23.23 15.26 1.32
CA HIS A 17 -23.99 14.08 1.72
C HIS A 17 -23.26 12.73 1.58
N ARG A 18 -22.14 12.64 0.86
CA ARG A 18 -21.32 11.42 0.75
C ARG A 18 -20.52 11.16 2.02
N PHE A 19 -20.28 12.19 2.83
CA PHE A 19 -19.61 12.07 4.11
C PHE A 19 -20.60 11.77 5.23
N LYS A 20 -20.45 10.58 5.82
CA LYS A 20 -21.16 10.21 7.03
C LYS A 20 -20.50 10.83 8.26
N GLY A 21 -21.31 11.25 9.23
CA GLY A 21 -20.83 11.63 10.56
C GLY A 21 -20.32 13.06 10.69
N LEU A 22 -20.29 13.83 9.59
CA LEU A 22 -19.94 15.25 9.60
C LEU A 22 -21.14 16.13 10.00
N PRO A 23 -20.91 17.38 10.44
CA PRO A 23 -21.98 18.33 10.75
C PRO A 23 -22.78 18.69 9.49
N PRO A 24 -24.13 18.64 9.50
CA PRO A 24 -24.94 18.99 8.33
C PRO A 24 -24.77 20.43 7.86
N ASP A 25 -24.45 21.35 8.78
CA ASP A 25 -24.18 22.76 8.49
C ASP A 25 -22.78 23.00 7.90
N ALA A 26 -21.96 21.95 7.74
CA ALA A 26 -20.68 22.01 7.04
C ALA A 26 -20.81 21.79 5.51
N GLU A 27 -22.01 21.51 4.99
CA GLU A 27 -22.22 21.35 3.55
C GLU A 27 -21.77 22.61 2.77
N GLY A 28 -20.93 22.41 1.76
CA GLY A 28 -20.33 23.49 0.98
C GLY A 28 -18.97 24.00 1.49
N LEU A 29 -18.52 23.55 2.66
CA LEU A 29 -17.12 23.70 3.09
C LEU A 29 -16.24 22.63 2.42
N THR A 30 -14.92 22.83 2.45
CA THR A 30 -13.96 21.75 2.18
C THR A 30 -13.58 21.02 3.47
N VAL A 31 -13.06 19.80 3.36
CA VAL A 31 -12.54 19.03 4.50
C VAL A 31 -11.51 19.84 5.29
N GLY A 32 -10.62 20.56 4.61
CA GLY A 32 -9.61 21.43 5.22
C GLY A 32 -10.21 22.64 5.93
N ALA A 33 -11.22 23.28 5.35
CA ALA A 33 -11.92 24.40 5.97
C ALA A 33 -12.65 23.94 7.26
N LEU A 34 -13.37 22.83 7.21
CA LEU A 34 -14.03 22.25 8.37
C LEU A 34 -13.02 21.85 9.46
N ALA A 35 -11.88 21.28 9.08
CA ALA A 35 -10.81 20.91 10.02
C ALA A 35 -10.22 22.15 10.72
N ALA A 36 -10.07 23.27 10.01
CA ALA A 36 -9.55 24.52 10.55
C ALA A 36 -10.45 25.15 11.63
N GLU A 37 -11.75 24.88 11.60
CA GLU A 37 -12.70 25.33 12.62
C GLU A 37 -12.49 24.65 13.99
N ARG A 38 -11.81 23.50 14.03
CA ARG A 38 -11.52 22.74 15.26
C ARG A 38 -12.75 22.51 16.14
N ARG A 39 -13.89 22.20 15.51
CA ARG A 39 -15.15 21.96 16.21
C ARG A 39 -15.02 20.87 17.27
N ASN A 40 -15.71 21.05 18.40
CA ASN A 40 -15.78 20.04 19.44
C ASN A 40 -16.53 18.79 18.91
N LEU A 41 -16.05 17.59 19.21
CA LEU A 41 -16.67 16.35 18.71
C LEU A 41 -18.11 16.16 19.19
N PHE A 42 -18.44 16.60 20.42
CA PHE A 42 -19.74 16.39 21.04
C PHE A 42 -20.71 17.56 20.85
N GLU A 43 -20.19 18.79 20.77
CA GLU A 43 -21.00 20.02 20.67
C GLU A 43 -20.96 20.66 19.28
N GLY A 44 -20.02 20.23 18.42
CA GLY A 44 -19.76 20.81 17.10
C GLY A 44 -20.65 20.31 15.96
N GLY A 45 -21.76 19.65 16.28
CA GLY A 45 -22.77 19.20 15.32
C GLY A 45 -22.47 17.90 14.58
N PHE A 46 -21.39 17.18 14.93
CA PHE A 46 -21.08 15.88 14.32
C PHE A 46 -22.22 14.87 14.57
N THR A 47 -22.58 14.14 13.51
CA THR A 47 -23.65 13.14 13.58
C THR A 47 -23.08 11.76 13.90
N THR A 48 -23.87 10.92 14.57
CA THR A 48 -23.43 9.55 14.92
C THR A 48 -23.98 8.50 13.95
N PRO A 49 -23.26 7.39 13.74
CA PRO A 49 -21.95 7.06 14.30
C PRO A 49 -20.80 7.77 13.57
N VAL A 50 -19.79 8.18 14.34
CA VAL A 50 -18.57 8.85 13.86
C VAL A 50 -17.34 8.04 14.29
N LEU A 51 -16.36 7.93 13.39
CA LEU A 51 -15.03 7.41 13.71
C LEU A 51 -14.12 8.59 14.05
N ALA A 52 -13.67 8.68 15.30
CA ALA A 52 -12.73 9.69 15.73
C ALA A 52 -11.38 9.05 16.08
N LEU A 53 -10.30 9.68 15.64
CA LEU A 53 -8.93 9.31 16.01
C LEU A 53 -8.38 10.38 16.97
N SER A 54 -7.75 9.93 18.06
CA SER A 54 -6.98 10.82 18.93
C SER A 54 -5.66 11.17 18.25
N ALA A 55 -5.46 12.45 17.94
CA ALA A 55 -4.23 12.92 17.31
C ALA A 55 -2.98 12.61 18.17
N GLU A 56 -3.10 12.74 19.49
CA GLU A 56 -2.05 12.41 20.45
C GLU A 56 -1.72 10.92 20.45
N SER A 57 -2.74 10.05 20.42
CA SER A 57 -2.51 8.61 20.40
C SER A 57 -1.92 8.13 19.07
N VAL A 58 -2.32 8.75 17.95
CA VAL A 58 -1.71 8.47 16.64
C VAL A 58 -0.23 8.84 16.65
N GLU A 59 0.11 10.04 17.14
CA GLU A 59 1.49 10.50 17.25
C GLU A 59 2.33 9.57 18.13
N HIS A 60 1.83 9.27 19.34
CA HIS A 60 2.50 8.36 20.26
C HIS A 60 2.80 7.00 19.64
N ASN A 61 1.81 6.41 18.93
CA ASN A 61 1.96 5.09 18.32
C ASN A 61 2.96 5.09 17.15
N LEU A 62 3.01 6.18 16.37
CA LEU A 62 3.98 6.34 15.29
C LEU A 62 5.41 6.40 15.84
N ALA A 63 5.65 7.29 16.80
CA ALA A 63 6.96 7.43 17.45
C ALA A 63 7.41 6.16 18.17
N LEU A 64 6.48 5.41 18.78
CA LEU A 64 6.78 4.14 19.43
C LEU A 64 7.29 3.10 18.43
N LEU A 65 6.62 2.95 17.27
CA LEU A 65 7.02 1.98 16.26
C LEU A 65 8.34 2.36 15.59
N GLU A 66 8.55 3.65 15.33
CA GLU A 66 9.84 4.19 14.86
C GLU A 66 10.97 3.82 15.82
N THR A 67 10.84 4.20 17.10
CA THR A 67 11.86 3.91 18.12
C THR A 67 12.14 2.41 18.25
N TYR A 68 11.09 1.59 18.18
CA TYR A 68 11.23 0.14 18.22
C TYR A 68 11.99 -0.39 17.01
N ALA A 69 11.62 0.04 15.81
CA ALA A 69 12.27 -0.40 14.57
C ALA A 69 13.75 0.00 14.53
N GLU A 70 14.07 1.25 14.89
CA GLU A 70 15.44 1.75 14.95
C GLU A 70 16.29 0.97 15.96
N ARG A 71 15.78 0.78 17.17
CA ARG A 71 16.48 0.03 18.25
C ARG A 71 16.85 -1.39 17.83
N HIS A 72 16.03 -2.01 16.97
CA HIS A 72 16.21 -3.39 16.55
C HIS A 72 16.78 -3.53 15.12
N GLY A 73 17.09 -2.42 14.44
CA GLY A 73 17.60 -2.43 13.07
C GLY A 73 16.61 -3.04 12.06
N LEU A 74 15.30 -2.88 12.31
CA LEU A 74 14.25 -3.47 11.48
C LEU A 74 13.77 -2.47 10.42
N ALA A 75 13.62 -2.94 9.19
CA ALA A 75 12.76 -2.29 8.22
C ALA A 75 11.31 -2.76 8.45
N PHE A 76 10.34 -1.85 8.32
CA PHE A 76 8.93 -2.20 8.46
C PHE A 76 8.10 -1.59 7.33
N ALA A 77 7.10 -2.35 6.87
CA ALA A 77 6.16 -1.94 5.83
C ALA A 77 4.71 -2.14 6.32
N PRO A 78 4.10 -1.13 6.97
CA PRO A 78 2.77 -1.23 7.55
C PRO A 78 1.71 -1.63 6.52
N HIS A 79 0.73 -2.43 6.94
CA HIS A 79 -0.32 -2.89 6.05
C HIS A 79 -1.39 -1.81 5.86
N GLY A 80 -1.40 -1.17 4.68
CA GLY A 80 -2.30 -0.06 4.38
C GLY A 80 -3.74 -0.48 4.10
N LYS A 81 -4.01 -1.77 3.86
CA LYS A 81 -5.34 -2.28 3.49
C LYS A 81 -6.44 -1.99 4.53
N THR A 82 -6.05 -1.80 5.79
CA THR A 82 -6.98 -1.64 6.91
C THR A 82 -7.50 -0.21 7.03
N SER A 83 -6.63 0.78 6.90
CA SER A 83 -7.01 2.18 7.00
C SER A 83 -7.37 2.78 5.64
N MET A 84 -6.70 2.36 4.56
CA MET A 84 -6.80 2.99 3.23
C MET A 84 -6.72 4.52 3.29
N SER A 85 -5.92 5.06 4.22
CA SER A 85 -5.76 6.50 4.44
C SER A 85 -4.35 6.94 4.00
N PRO A 86 -4.22 7.59 2.83
CA PRO A 86 -2.96 8.14 2.37
C PRO A 86 -2.33 9.12 3.35
N GLN A 87 -3.12 9.87 4.12
CA GLN A 87 -2.59 10.76 5.16
C GLN A 87 -1.83 9.95 6.23
N LEU A 88 -2.38 8.82 6.69
CA LEU A 88 -1.68 7.97 7.67
C LEU A 88 -0.43 7.31 7.08
N PHE A 89 -0.47 6.92 5.80
CA PHE A 89 0.70 6.35 5.13
C PHE A 89 1.85 7.35 5.05
N ALA A 90 1.55 8.61 4.70
CA ALA A 90 2.55 9.68 4.66
C ALA A 90 3.24 9.85 6.02
N ARG A 91 2.46 9.87 7.12
CA ARG A 91 3.03 9.93 8.48
C ARG A 91 3.86 8.70 8.82
N GLN A 92 3.40 7.50 8.47
CA GLN A 92 4.19 6.28 8.69
C GLN A 92 5.55 6.31 7.98
N LEU A 93 5.60 6.84 6.76
CA LEU A 93 6.84 7.03 6.00
C LEU A 93 7.75 8.09 6.64
N GLU A 94 7.18 9.18 7.17
CA GLU A 94 7.92 10.18 7.93
C GLU A 94 8.58 9.60 9.20
N HIS A 95 7.94 8.60 9.81
CA HIS A 95 8.43 7.86 10.98
C HIS A 95 9.22 6.59 10.61
N GLY A 96 9.83 6.57 9.42
CA GLY A 96 10.82 5.54 9.07
C GLY A 96 10.27 4.25 8.44
N ALA A 97 8.99 4.20 8.06
CA ALA A 97 8.49 3.05 7.30
C ALA A 97 9.26 2.91 5.98
N TRP A 98 9.68 1.69 5.65
CA TRP A 98 10.41 1.39 4.42
C TRP A 98 9.52 1.50 3.16
N GLY A 99 8.22 1.24 3.32
CA GLY A 99 7.19 1.27 2.28
C GLY A 99 5.82 0.96 2.88
N ILE A 100 4.81 0.78 2.04
CA ILE A 100 3.44 0.43 2.47
C ILE A 100 3.01 -0.89 1.85
N THR A 101 2.42 -1.76 2.67
CA THR A 101 1.99 -3.09 2.23
C THR A 101 0.53 -3.07 1.75
N ALA A 102 0.34 -3.39 0.46
CA ALA A 102 -0.95 -3.60 -0.19
C ALA A 102 -1.36 -5.10 -0.16
N ALA A 103 -2.60 -5.41 -0.49
CA ALA A 103 -3.09 -6.78 -0.68
C ALA A 103 -3.73 -7.03 -2.05
N VAL A 104 -4.21 -5.99 -2.75
CA VAL A 104 -4.81 -6.13 -4.09
C VAL A 104 -4.35 -5.01 -5.03
N PRO A 105 -4.39 -5.22 -6.36
CA PRO A 105 -3.89 -4.25 -7.33
C PRO A 105 -4.52 -2.86 -7.22
N HIS A 106 -5.82 -2.80 -6.94
CA HIS A 106 -6.52 -1.53 -6.73
C HIS A 106 -5.87 -0.69 -5.61
N GLN A 107 -5.45 -1.32 -4.52
CA GLN A 107 -4.79 -0.61 -3.42
C GLN A 107 -3.43 -0.06 -3.86
N ALA A 108 -2.65 -0.85 -4.60
CA ALA A 108 -1.38 -0.38 -5.15
C ALA A 108 -1.57 0.84 -6.08
N ARG A 109 -2.64 0.84 -6.90
CA ARG A 109 -3.01 1.99 -7.74
C ARG A 109 -3.32 3.24 -6.92
N VAL A 110 -4.08 3.09 -5.84
CA VAL A 110 -4.33 4.19 -4.90
C VAL A 110 -3.01 4.69 -4.31
N TYR A 111 -2.15 3.79 -3.83
CA TYR A 111 -0.89 4.15 -3.18
C TYR A 111 0.03 4.92 -4.14
N ARG A 112 0.11 4.48 -5.41
CA ARG A 112 0.83 5.20 -6.47
C ARG A 112 0.27 6.61 -6.70
N ALA A 113 -1.04 6.74 -6.81
CA ALA A 113 -1.69 8.05 -7.01
C ALA A 113 -1.40 9.05 -5.87
N PHE A 114 -1.11 8.56 -4.66
CA PHE A 114 -0.73 9.38 -3.52
C PHE A 114 0.79 9.46 -3.26
N GLY A 115 1.60 9.07 -4.24
CA GLY A 115 3.06 9.26 -4.21
C GLY A 115 3.81 8.25 -3.33
N ILE A 116 3.22 7.09 -3.01
CA ILE A 116 3.95 6.04 -2.32
C ILE A 116 4.98 5.44 -3.28
N GLY A 117 6.27 5.67 -2.99
CA GLY A 117 7.40 5.26 -3.82
C GLY A 117 7.82 3.80 -3.63
N ARG A 118 7.38 3.15 -2.54
CA ARG A 118 7.69 1.75 -2.28
C ARG A 118 6.47 0.97 -1.80
N ILE A 119 6.10 -0.05 -2.57
CA ILE A 119 4.92 -0.88 -2.31
C ILE A 119 5.33 -2.34 -2.21
N PHE A 120 4.92 -2.99 -1.12
CA PHE A 120 4.92 -4.45 -1.03
C PHE A 120 3.49 -4.94 -1.22
N LEU A 121 3.18 -5.60 -2.33
CA LEU A 121 1.93 -6.36 -2.45
C LEU A 121 2.10 -7.70 -1.73
N ALA A 122 1.57 -7.82 -0.51
CA ALA A 122 1.57 -9.08 0.24
C ALA A 122 0.49 -10.06 -0.29
N ASN A 123 0.57 -10.36 -1.58
CA ASN A 123 -0.29 -11.25 -2.34
C ASN A 123 0.35 -11.55 -3.72
N GLU A 124 -0.10 -12.59 -4.39
CA GLU A 124 0.28 -12.89 -5.78
C GLU A 124 -0.39 -11.91 -6.76
N LEU A 125 0.29 -11.62 -7.88
CA LEU A 125 -0.20 -10.72 -8.93
C LEU A 125 -0.28 -11.40 -10.30
N VAL A 126 -1.33 -12.19 -10.54
CA VAL A 126 -1.51 -12.94 -11.80
C VAL A 126 -2.48 -12.28 -12.79
N ASP A 127 -3.09 -11.15 -12.44
CA ASP A 127 -4.00 -10.42 -13.32
C ASP A 127 -3.22 -9.65 -14.40
N ALA A 128 -3.43 -10.01 -15.66
CA ALA A 128 -2.71 -9.43 -16.78
C ALA A 128 -2.96 -7.91 -16.97
N ALA A 129 -4.15 -7.39 -16.60
CA ALA A 129 -4.43 -5.97 -16.69
C ALA A 129 -3.69 -5.18 -15.60
N ALA A 130 -3.62 -5.73 -14.39
CA ALA A 130 -2.84 -5.17 -13.30
C ALA A 130 -1.33 -5.20 -13.61
N LEU A 131 -0.82 -6.29 -14.18
CA LEU A 131 0.59 -6.40 -14.59
C LEU A 131 0.96 -5.41 -15.70
N ARG A 132 0.07 -5.21 -16.70
CA ARG A 132 0.27 -4.17 -17.73
C ARG A 132 0.35 -2.77 -17.13
N TRP A 133 -0.53 -2.45 -16.18
CA TRP A 133 -0.47 -1.17 -15.48
C TRP A 133 0.82 -1.04 -14.67
N LEU A 134 1.20 -2.06 -13.91
CA LEU A 134 2.42 -2.07 -13.10
C LEU A 134 3.68 -1.88 -13.94
N ALA A 135 3.77 -2.56 -15.09
CA ALA A 135 4.87 -2.39 -16.03
C ALA A 135 5.02 -0.92 -16.47
N GLY A 136 3.90 -0.27 -16.81
CA GLY A 136 3.89 1.15 -17.17
C GLY A 136 4.36 2.07 -16.02
N GLU A 137 3.94 1.80 -14.79
CA GLU A 137 4.39 2.57 -13.61
C GLU A 137 5.89 2.40 -13.34
N LEU A 138 6.40 1.17 -13.43
CA LEU A 138 7.82 0.88 -13.27
C LEU A 138 8.63 1.55 -14.39
N ASP A 139 8.22 1.42 -15.65
CA ASP A 139 8.96 2.01 -16.76
C ASP A 139 8.95 3.55 -16.72
N ALA A 140 7.88 4.16 -16.19
CA ALA A 140 7.76 5.62 -16.09
C ALA A 140 8.53 6.25 -14.92
N ASP A 141 8.79 5.49 -13.84
CA ASP A 141 9.39 6.02 -12.60
C ASP A 141 10.53 5.11 -12.11
N PRO A 142 11.81 5.46 -12.38
CA PRO A 142 12.96 4.65 -11.97
C PRO A 142 13.10 4.50 -10.46
N ASP A 143 12.56 5.43 -9.67
CA ASP A 143 12.62 5.42 -8.21
C ASP A 143 11.47 4.59 -7.59
N PHE A 144 10.43 4.26 -8.37
CA PHE A 144 9.36 3.39 -7.92
C PHE A 144 9.86 1.96 -7.72
N SER A 145 9.60 1.44 -6.52
CA SER A 145 9.91 0.08 -6.08
C SER A 145 8.62 -0.70 -5.78
N PHE A 146 8.46 -1.86 -6.40
CA PHE A 146 7.34 -2.75 -6.17
C PHE A 146 7.84 -4.18 -5.98
N VAL A 147 7.34 -4.86 -4.95
CA VAL A 147 7.59 -6.29 -4.72
C VAL A 147 6.29 -7.02 -4.43
N CYS A 148 6.12 -8.24 -4.96
CA CYS A 148 4.99 -9.11 -4.62
C CYS A 148 5.39 -10.56 -4.37
N TYR A 149 4.44 -11.37 -3.92
CA TYR A 149 4.66 -12.79 -3.75
C TYR A 149 4.55 -13.56 -5.07
N VAL A 150 5.32 -14.65 -5.14
CA VAL A 150 5.10 -15.77 -6.04
C VAL A 150 5.13 -17.07 -5.23
N ASP A 151 4.22 -17.99 -5.53
CA ASP A 151 4.12 -19.25 -4.78
C ASP A 151 3.97 -20.49 -5.67
N SER A 152 3.95 -20.31 -6.99
CA SER A 152 3.74 -21.39 -7.95
C SER A 152 4.42 -21.10 -9.29
N VAL A 153 4.94 -22.15 -9.93
CA VAL A 153 5.53 -22.07 -11.28
C VAL A 153 4.54 -21.48 -12.27
N ARG A 154 3.27 -21.87 -12.18
CA ARG A 154 2.23 -21.34 -13.07
C ARG A 154 1.98 -19.85 -12.87
N GLY A 155 2.04 -19.35 -11.63
CA GLY A 155 1.92 -17.92 -11.34
C GLY A 155 3.06 -17.12 -12.00
N VAL A 156 4.29 -17.63 -11.89
CA VAL A 156 5.48 -17.05 -12.53
C VAL A 156 5.32 -17.00 -14.06
N GLU A 157 4.90 -18.10 -14.69
CA GLU A 157 4.66 -18.15 -16.15
C GLU A 157 3.63 -17.11 -16.61
N LEU A 158 2.51 -17.00 -15.88
CA LEU A 158 1.45 -16.03 -16.19
C LEU A 158 1.95 -14.59 -16.06
N MET A 159 2.76 -14.32 -15.04
CA MET A 159 3.37 -13.02 -14.82
C MET A 159 4.34 -12.65 -15.95
N ASP A 160 5.26 -13.54 -16.29
CA ASP A 160 6.25 -13.32 -17.36
C ASP A 160 5.57 -13.11 -18.73
N GLU A 161 4.57 -13.93 -19.07
CA GLU A 161 3.80 -13.79 -20.29
C GLU A 161 3.13 -12.41 -20.38
N ALA A 162 2.42 -11.99 -19.33
CA ALA A 162 1.69 -10.73 -19.31
C ALA A 162 2.62 -9.51 -19.33
N LEU A 163 3.74 -9.55 -18.61
CA LEU A 163 4.73 -8.46 -18.58
C LEU A 163 5.46 -8.33 -19.92
N ARG A 164 5.85 -9.44 -20.55
CA ARG A 164 6.41 -9.43 -21.90
C ARG A 164 5.42 -8.91 -22.93
N ALA A 165 4.16 -9.33 -22.86
CA ALA A 165 3.10 -8.82 -23.73
C ALA A 165 2.82 -7.33 -23.52
N ALA A 166 3.08 -6.81 -22.31
CA ALA A 166 3.01 -5.38 -22.00
C ALA A 166 4.19 -4.57 -22.57
N GLY A 167 5.27 -5.25 -23.00
CA GLY A 167 6.52 -4.59 -23.39
C GLY A 167 7.32 -4.04 -22.21
N ALA A 168 7.18 -4.64 -21.02
CA ALA A 168 7.88 -4.19 -19.81
C ALA A 168 9.40 -4.12 -20.03
N SER A 169 10.00 -2.97 -19.71
CA SER A 169 11.46 -2.79 -19.84
C SER A 169 12.21 -3.12 -18.56
N ARG A 170 11.54 -3.01 -17.41
CA ARG A 170 12.06 -3.37 -16.09
C ARG A 170 11.43 -4.66 -15.57
N PRO A 171 12.21 -5.54 -14.89
CA PRO A 171 11.64 -6.70 -14.24
C PRO A 171 10.81 -6.28 -13.00
N VAL A 172 9.78 -7.06 -12.68
CA VAL A 172 9.04 -6.95 -11.42
C VAL A 172 9.78 -7.72 -10.34
N ASP A 173 10.03 -7.09 -9.19
CA ASP A 173 10.63 -7.77 -8.05
C ASP A 173 9.62 -8.71 -7.39
N VAL A 174 10.05 -9.92 -7.08
CA VAL A 174 9.23 -10.95 -6.45
C VAL A 174 9.99 -11.63 -5.32
N VAL A 175 9.25 -12.11 -4.32
CA VAL A 175 9.77 -12.99 -3.27
C VAL A 175 8.93 -14.26 -3.23
N VAL A 176 9.57 -15.41 -2.96
CA VAL A 176 8.84 -16.67 -2.82
C VAL A 176 8.09 -16.67 -1.49
N GLU A 177 6.76 -16.84 -1.53
CA GLU A 177 5.97 -17.03 -0.31
C GLU A 177 6.10 -18.47 0.17
N LEU A 178 6.42 -18.66 1.46
CA LEU A 178 6.44 -19.97 2.10
C LEU A 178 5.14 -20.20 2.85
N GLY A 179 4.48 -21.32 2.55
CA GLY A 179 3.29 -21.78 3.25
C GLY A 179 3.66 -22.34 4.63
N ALA A 180 3.28 -21.64 5.69
CA ALA A 180 3.58 -22.05 7.05
C ALA A 180 2.43 -22.82 7.71
N GLY A 181 2.69 -24.08 8.08
CA GLY A 181 1.83 -24.88 8.96
C GLY A 181 0.65 -25.57 8.29
N GLU A 182 -0.06 -26.39 9.07
CA GLU A 182 -1.29 -27.05 8.64
C GLU A 182 -2.39 -26.00 8.38
N GLY A 183 -3.04 -26.07 7.22
CA GLY A 183 -4.05 -25.07 6.83
C GLY A 183 -3.48 -23.77 6.26
N ALA A 184 -2.19 -23.75 5.87
CA ALA A 184 -1.60 -22.63 5.14
C ALA A 184 -2.48 -22.21 3.94
N ARG A 185 -2.65 -20.90 3.76
CA ARG A 185 -3.51 -20.32 2.72
C ARG A 185 -2.83 -20.39 1.35
N THR A 186 -1.82 -19.57 1.14
CA THR A 186 -0.98 -19.44 -0.09
C THR A 186 0.45 -19.83 0.26
N GLY A 187 1.35 -19.94 -0.73
CA GLY A 187 2.77 -20.21 -0.50
C GLY A 187 3.24 -21.63 -0.85
N ALA A 188 4.52 -21.78 -1.18
CA ALA A 188 5.17 -23.07 -1.41
C ALA A 188 5.11 -23.95 -0.15
N ARG A 189 4.78 -25.24 -0.27
CA ARG A 189 4.55 -26.15 0.88
C ARG A 189 5.79 -26.91 1.30
N THR A 190 6.72 -27.09 0.38
CA THR A 190 7.96 -27.83 0.60
C THR A 190 9.16 -27.04 0.07
N GLU A 191 10.36 -27.42 0.51
CA GLU A 191 11.61 -26.88 -0.04
C GLU A 191 11.72 -27.12 -1.55
N ALA A 192 11.22 -28.27 -2.03
CA ALA A 192 11.20 -28.61 -3.46
C ALA A 192 10.27 -27.68 -4.25
N ASP A 193 9.09 -27.36 -3.71
CA ASP A 193 8.18 -26.40 -4.34
C ASP A 193 8.83 -25.01 -4.40
N CYS A 194 9.46 -24.58 -3.30
CA CYS A 194 10.17 -23.30 -3.23
C CYS A 194 11.30 -23.22 -4.26
N ALA A 195 12.11 -24.27 -4.38
CA ALA A 195 13.18 -24.35 -5.37
C ALA A 195 12.62 -24.30 -6.81
N ALA A 196 11.54 -25.04 -7.09
CA ALA A 196 10.89 -25.03 -8.40
C ALA A 196 10.35 -23.64 -8.78
N VAL A 197 9.76 -22.90 -7.82
CA VAL A 197 9.30 -21.53 -8.04
C VAL A 197 10.48 -20.58 -8.29
N ALA A 198 11.55 -20.69 -7.50
CA ALA A 198 12.75 -19.88 -7.67
C ALA A 198 13.43 -20.13 -9.03
N ASP A 199 13.54 -21.39 -9.47
CA ASP A 199 14.05 -21.77 -10.79
C ASP A 199 13.18 -21.22 -11.92
N ALA A 200 11.85 -21.24 -11.74
CA ALA A 200 10.93 -20.63 -12.69
C ALA A 200 11.15 -19.11 -12.80
N VAL A 201 11.34 -18.41 -11.68
CA VAL A 201 11.66 -16.97 -11.67
C VAL A 201 13.00 -16.70 -12.36
N ALA A 202 14.01 -17.52 -12.12
CA ALA A 202 15.32 -17.40 -12.77
C ALA A 202 15.24 -17.57 -14.31
N GLY A 203 14.27 -18.35 -14.80
CA GLY A 203 13.98 -18.51 -16.22
C GLY A 203 13.08 -17.43 -16.84
N ALA A 204 12.48 -16.55 -16.02
CA ALA A 204 11.51 -15.54 -16.42
C ALA A 204 12.15 -14.13 -16.45
N PRO A 205 12.59 -13.62 -17.62
CA PRO A 205 13.35 -12.38 -17.70
C PRO A 205 12.57 -11.12 -17.27
N ALA A 206 11.23 -11.17 -17.25
CA ALA A 206 10.41 -10.06 -16.77
C ALA A 206 10.26 -10.03 -15.24
N LEU A 207 10.87 -10.98 -14.52
CA LEU A 207 10.81 -11.08 -13.07
C LEU A 207 12.22 -11.09 -12.47
N ARG A 208 12.35 -10.62 -11.23
CA ARG A 208 13.59 -10.67 -10.47
C ARG A 208 13.31 -11.15 -9.05
N LEU A 209 13.94 -12.25 -8.67
CA LEU A 209 13.92 -12.71 -7.29
C LEU A 209 14.79 -11.78 -6.42
N VAL A 210 14.25 -11.25 -5.33
CA VAL A 210 14.93 -10.34 -4.39
C VAL A 210 14.92 -10.82 -2.94
#